data_AF-A0A383CS79-F1
#
_entry.id   AF-A0A383CS79-F1
#
_cell.length_a   1.000
_cell.length_b   1.000
_cell.length_c   1.000
_cell.angle_alpha   90.00
_cell.angle_beta   90.00
_cell.angle_gamma   90.00
#
_symmetry.space_group_name_H-M   'P 1'
#
loop_
_entity.id
_entity.type
_entity.pdbx_description
1 polymer ?
#
loop_
_entity_poly.entity_id
_entity_poly.type
_entity_poly.pdbx_seq_one_letter_code
_entity_poly.pdbx_strand_id
1 'polypeptide(L)'
;MSAPLPQQPIGIKMTNSPSPSIVVEMFQDVCCPFSNTMFSTIYKSVISELKERTAIHKIEFLFHCVPQPWHSQSCCMNEAVMAAAILDKGKAVSYINGIFAQQTTFFDDSTGDLSRNELYDKLSDIAVISGYDHEKFRSLLSLEGVTGNEGLGDVTQHLK
;
A
#
# COMPACT_ATOMS: atom_id res chain seq x y z
N MET A 1 -3.44 26.31 -18.76
CA MET A 1 -3.35 24.87 -19.03
C MET A 1 -3.80 24.16 -17.78
N SER A 2 -4.84 23.31 -17.86
CA SER A 2 -5.22 22.46 -16.72
C SER A 2 -4.13 21.45 -16.43
N ALA A 3 -3.98 21.03 -15.18
CA ALA A 3 -3.11 19.91 -14.86
C ALA A 3 -3.58 18.66 -15.65
N PRO A 4 -2.65 17.88 -16.24
CA PRO A 4 -3.03 16.64 -16.91
C PRO A 4 -3.70 15.70 -15.90
N LEU A 5 -4.81 15.08 -16.31
CA LEU A 5 -5.42 14.03 -15.50
C LEU A 5 -4.63 12.72 -15.69
N PRO A 6 -4.54 11.87 -14.65
CA PRO A 6 -3.93 10.55 -14.76
C PRO A 6 -4.59 9.73 -15.86
N GLN A 7 -3.79 9.04 -16.67
CA GLN A 7 -4.30 8.17 -17.74
C GLN A 7 -4.87 6.84 -17.23
N GLN A 8 -4.58 6.50 -15.97
CA GLN A 8 -5.07 5.31 -15.28
C GLN A 8 -5.45 5.67 -13.85
N PRO A 9 -6.39 4.93 -13.22
CA PRO A 9 -6.67 5.10 -11.79
C PRO A 9 -5.38 4.94 -10.96
N ILE A 10 -5.14 5.86 -10.03
CA ILE A 10 -3.91 5.91 -9.22
C ILE A 10 -3.88 4.78 -8.15
N GLY A 11 -5.04 4.20 -7.82
CA GLY A 11 -5.16 3.19 -6.76
C GLY A 11 -4.62 1.80 -7.11
N ILE A 12 -4.24 1.06 -6.08
CA ILE A 12 -3.79 -0.34 -6.18
C ILE A 12 -5.03 -1.23 -6.38
N LYS A 13 -5.09 -1.93 -7.51
CA LYS A 13 -6.18 -2.85 -7.85
C LYS A 13 -6.16 -4.09 -6.95
N MET A 14 -7.30 -4.43 -6.37
CA MET A 14 -7.45 -5.60 -5.51
C MET A 14 -8.10 -6.80 -6.20
N THR A 15 -8.95 -6.58 -7.21
CA THR A 15 -9.69 -7.67 -7.88
C THR A 15 -9.29 -7.85 -9.34
N ASN A 16 -8.62 -6.86 -9.94
CA ASN A 16 -8.14 -6.88 -11.32
C ASN A 16 -9.27 -7.17 -12.33
N SER A 17 -10.42 -6.54 -12.14
CA SER A 17 -11.51 -6.62 -13.12
C SER A 17 -11.10 -5.88 -14.40
N PRO A 18 -11.15 -6.52 -15.59
CA PRO A 18 -10.73 -5.90 -16.84
C PRO A 18 -11.70 -4.81 -17.33
N SER A 19 -12.98 -4.90 -16.96
CA SER A 19 -14.03 -3.95 -17.38
C SER A 19 -15.11 -3.85 -16.30
N PRO A 20 -14.79 -3.29 -15.12
CA PRO A 20 -15.74 -3.18 -14.01
C PRO A 20 -16.88 -2.22 -14.35
N SER A 21 -18.10 -2.57 -13.94
CA SER A 21 -19.26 -1.66 -13.98
C SER A 21 -19.31 -0.74 -12.76
N ILE A 22 -18.66 -1.14 -11.66
CA ILE A 22 -18.58 -0.40 -10.40
C ILE A 22 -17.12 -0.37 -9.95
N VAL A 23 -16.64 0.79 -9.54
CA VAL A 23 -15.34 0.97 -8.89
C VAL A 23 -15.59 1.42 -7.46
N VAL A 24 -15.02 0.71 -6.49
CA VAL A 24 -15.08 1.06 -5.08
C VAL A 24 -13.69 1.54 -4.66
N GLU A 25 -13.55 2.83 -4.44
CA GLU A 25 -12.30 3.46 -4.01
C GLU A 25 -12.22 3.51 -2.48
N MET A 26 -11.17 2.92 -1.92
CA MET A 26 -10.93 2.86 -0.49
C MET A 26 -9.70 3.67 -0.12
N PHE A 27 -9.92 4.78 0.57
CA PHE A 27 -8.88 5.67 1.07
C PHE A 27 -8.51 5.24 2.48
N GLN A 28 -7.34 4.62 2.62
CA GLN A 28 -6.97 3.90 3.83
C GLN A 28 -5.55 4.22 4.26
N ASP A 29 -5.35 4.14 5.57
CA ASP A 29 -4.03 4.18 6.18
C ASP A 29 -3.69 2.79 6.72
N VAL A 30 -2.58 2.21 6.27
CA VAL A 30 -2.09 0.93 6.79
C VAL A 30 -1.67 0.96 8.27
N CYS A 31 -1.52 2.14 8.88
CA CYS A 31 -1.36 2.29 10.32
C CYS A 31 -2.70 2.33 11.10
N CYS A 32 -3.83 2.62 10.44
CA CYS A 32 -5.11 2.79 11.11
C CYS A 32 -5.81 1.44 11.40
N PRO A 33 -6.22 1.14 12.65
CA PRO A 33 -6.90 -0.12 12.98
C PRO A 33 -8.30 -0.23 12.35
N PHE A 34 -9.00 0.90 12.13
CA PHE A 34 -10.29 0.89 11.43
C PHE A 34 -10.12 0.62 9.93
N SER A 35 -9.03 1.11 9.32
CA SER A 35 -8.67 0.73 7.95
C SER A 35 -8.41 -0.77 7.86
N ASN A 36 -7.70 -1.36 8.82
CA ASN A 36 -7.50 -2.81 8.87
C ASN A 36 -8.84 -3.58 8.93
N THR A 37 -9.79 -3.12 9.75
CA THR A 37 -11.12 -3.73 9.83
C THR A 37 -11.81 -3.68 8.47
N MET A 38 -11.85 -2.51 7.83
CA MET A 38 -12.46 -2.32 6.51
C MET A 38 -11.77 -3.18 5.44
N PHE A 39 -10.44 -3.12 5.34
CA PHE A 39 -9.66 -3.93 4.40
C PHE A 39 -9.90 -5.41 4.63
N SER A 40 -9.84 -5.89 5.88
CA SER A 40 -10.05 -7.31 6.21
C SER A 40 -11.44 -7.79 5.81
N THR A 41 -12.48 -6.99 6.07
CA THR A 41 -13.85 -7.32 5.63
C THR A 41 -13.95 -7.43 4.11
N ILE A 42 -13.38 -6.48 3.37
CA ILE A 42 -13.40 -6.53 1.90
C ILE A 42 -12.58 -7.72 1.39
N TYR A 43 -11.34 -7.83 1.83
CA TYR A 43 -10.35 -8.80 1.35
C TYR A 43 -10.75 -10.25 1.65
N LYS A 44 -11.22 -10.53 2.88
CA LYS A 44 -11.51 -11.90 3.34
C LYS A 44 -12.96 -12.32 3.10
N SER A 45 -13.91 -11.39 3.14
CA SER A 45 -15.34 -11.73 3.11
C SER A 45 -16.03 -11.26 1.84
N VAL A 46 -16.05 -9.95 1.56
CA VAL A 46 -16.85 -9.41 0.44
C VAL A 46 -16.35 -9.91 -0.91
N ILE A 47 -15.03 -9.92 -1.12
CA ILE A 47 -14.45 -10.46 -2.37
C ILE A 47 -14.78 -11.95 -2.54
N SER A 48 -14.77 -12.74 -1.47
CA SER A 48 -15.12 -14.16 -1.53
C SER A 48 -16.59 -14.37 -1.90
N GLU A 49 -17.50 -13.66 -1.23
CA GLU A 49 -18.93 -13.72 -1.50
C GLU A 49 -19.26 -13.30 -2.94
N LEU A 50 -18.60 -12.25 -3.44
CA LEU A 50 -18.76 -11.80 -4.83
C LEU A 50 -18.22 -12.82 -5.84
N LYS A 51 -17.18 -13.57 -5.50
CA LYS A 51 -16.66 -14.68 -6.34
C LYS A 51 -17.68 -15.82 -6.39
N GLU A 52 -18.21 -16.24 -5.24
CA GLU A 52 -19.23 -17.29 -5.15
C GLU A 52 -20.49 -16.95 -5.96
N ARG A 53 -20.92 -15.69 -5.92
CA ARG A 53 -22.05 -15.18 -6.71
C ARG A 53 -21.72 -14.90 -8.18
N THR A 54 -20.50 -15.19 -8.63
CA THR A 54 -20.03 -14.87 -10.00
C THR A 54 -20.19 -13.39 -10.35
N ALA A 55 -20.14 -12.49 -9.35
CA ALA A 55 -20.34 -11.05 -9.51
C ALA A 55 -19.03 -10.25 -9.47
N ILE A 56 -17.93 -10.86 -9.02
CA ILE A 56 -16.63 -10.18 -8.83
C ILE A 56 -16.10 -9.48 -10.08
N HIS A 57 -16.39 -10.02 -11.28
CA HIS A 57 -15.96 -9.44 -12.55
C HIS A 57 -16.59 -8.05 -12.81
N LYS A 58 -17.67 -7.68 -12.12
CA LYS A 58 -18.33 -6.37 -12.27
C LYS A 58 -17.75 -5.28 -11.38
N ILE A 59 -16.89 -5.63 -10.42
CA ILE A 59 -16.43 -4.71 -9.37
C ILE A 59 -14.91 -4.68 -9.30
N GLU A 60 -14.33 -3.48 -9.37
CA GLU A 60 -12.93 -3.25 -9.01
C GLU A 60 -12.87 -2.56 -7.64
N PHE A 61 -12.06 -3.11 -6.74
CA PHE A 61 -11.74 -2.46 -5.48
C PHE A 61 -10.35 -1.82 -5.61
N LEU A 62 -10.27 -0.52 -5.36
CA LEU A 62 -9.02 0.23 -5.39
C LEU A 62 -8.60 0.62 -3.98
N PHE A 63 -7.35 0.33 -3.62
CA PHE A 63 -6.73 0.81 -2.39
C PHE A 63 -5.92 2.08 -2.68
N HIS A 64 -6.19 3.13 -1.93
CA HIS A 64 -5.46 4.40 -1.97
C HIS A 64 -4.79 4.65 -0.62
N CYS A 65 -3.47 4.84 -0.65
CA CYS A 65 -2.69 5.24 0.51
C CYS A 65 -3.06 6.66 0.95
N VAL A 66 -3.59 6.81 2.17
CA VAL A 66 -3.89 8.11 2.79
C VAL A 66 -3.31 8.12 4.21
N PRO A 67 -2.02 8.44 4.39
CA PRO A 67 -1.39 8.45 5.70
C PRO A 67 -2.02 9.51 6.61
N GLN A 68 -2.30 9.13 7.86
CA GLN A 68 -2.88 10.01 8.87
C GLN A 68 -1.78 10.75 9.64
N PRO A 69 -1.88 12.08 9.80
CA PRO A 69 -0.78 12.90 10.30
C PRO A 69 -0.49 12.71 11.81
N TRP A 70 -1.34 12.00 12.55
CA TRP A 70 -1.14 11.72 13.97
C TRP A 70 -0.38 10.42 14.25
N HIS A 71 -0.04 9.63 13.23
CA HIS A 71 0.85 8.47 13.33
C HIS A 71 2.14 8.75 12.56
N SER A 72 3.22 9.07 13.27
CA SER A 72 4.47 9.59 12.67
C SER A 72 5.09 8.69 11.59
N GLN A 73 4.96 7.38 11.79
CA GLN A 73 5.46 6.29 10.96
C GLN A 73 4.52 5.92 9.81
N SER A 74 3.28 6.43 9.81
CA SER A 74 2.28 6.11 8.78
C SER A 74 2.78 6.43 7.37
N CYS A 75 3.49 7.55 7.19
CA CYS A 75 4.10 7.89 5.91
C CYS A 75 5.08 6.80 5.43
N CYS A 76 5.93 6.29 6.33
CA CYS A 76 6.90 5.23 5.99
C CYS A 76 6.19 3.93 5.59
N MET A 77 5.12 3.57 6.30
CA MET A 77 4.33 2.37 5.99
C MET A 77 3.65 2.50 4.62
N ASN A 78 3.07 3.66 4.31
CA ASN A 78 2.42 3.91 3.02
C ASN A 78 3.43 4.02 1.87
N GLU A 79 4.63 4.55 2.11
CA GLU A 79 5.74 4.52 1.16
C GLU A 79 6.14 3.09 0.79
N ALA A 80 6.19 2.18 1.75
CA ALA A 80 6.47 0.77 1.48
C ALA A 80 5.36 0.11 0.65
N VAL A 81 4.08 0.46 0.88
CA VAL A 81 2.98 0.01 0.01
C VAL A 81 3.16 0.49 -1.43
N MET A 82 3.57 1.75 -1.62
CA MET A 82 3.85 2.29 -2.94
C MET A 82 5.04 1.58 -3.60
N ALA A 83 6.14 1.34 -2.87
CA ALA A 83 7.30 0.59 -3.36
C ALA A 83 6.90 -0.83 -3.81
N ALA A 84 6.03 -1.51 -3.05
CA ALA A 84 5.47 -2.81 -3.42
C ALA A 84 4.74 -2.74 -4.76
N ALA A 85 3.86 -1.75 -4.94
CA ALA A 85 3.10 -1.57 -6.17
C ALA A 85 3.97 -1.20 -7.39
N ILE A 86 5.07 -0.47 -7.18
CA ILE A 86 6.05 -0.15 -8.23
C ILE A 86 6.79 -1.42 -8.66
N LEU A 87 7.23 -2.22 -7.70
CA LEU A 87 8.03 -3.41 -7.96
C LEU A 87 7.22 -4.56 -8.58
N ASP A 88 6.02 -4.83 -8.04
CA ASP A 88 5.10 -5.85 -8.55
C ASP A 88 3.65 -5.62 -8.09
N LYS A 89 2.83 -5.00 -8.95
CA LYS A 89 1.40 -4.75 -8.68
C LYS A 89 0.62 -6.03 -8.33
N GLY A 90 1.02 -7.20 -8.84
CA GLY A 90 0.33 -8.46 -8.59
C GLY A 90 0.46 -8.96 -7.15
N LYS A 91 1.50 -8.51 -6.43
CA LYS A 91 1.78 -8.89 -5.04
C LYS A 91 1.38 -7.82 -4.03
N ALA A 92 1.13 -6.58 -4.47
CA ALA A 92 0.89 -5.43 -3.60
C ALA A 92 -0.26 -5.64 -2.59
N VAL A 93 -1.35 -6.30 -3.01
CA VAL A 93 -2.50 -6.58 -2.13
C VAL A 93 -2.12 -7.56 -1.02
N SER A 94 -1.33 -8.58 -1.34
CA SER A 94 -0.81 -9.54 -0.35
C SER A 94 0.10 -8.84 0.65
N TYR A 95 0.92 -7.89 0.18
CA TYR A 95 1.78 -7.07 1.03
C TYR A 95 1.00 -6.17 1.98
N ILE A 96 -0.04 -5.48 1.49
CA ILE A 96 -0.94 -4.67 2.34
C ILE A 96 -1.57 -5.55 3.44
N ASN A 97 -2.04 -6.75 3.09
CA ASN A 97 -2.54 -7.71 4.08
C ASN A 97 -1.45 -8.15 5.08
N GLY A 98 -0.19 -8.29 4.64
CA GLY A 98 0.96 -8.59 5.48
C GLY A 98 1.28 -7.48 6.48
N ILE A 99 1.23 -6.21 6.04
CA ILE A 99 1.36 -5.05 6.94
C ILE A 99 0.23 -5.07 7.96
N PHE A 100 -1.03 -5.24 7.53
CA PHE A 100 -2.16 -5.30 8.44
C PHE A 100 -2.09 -6.44 9.46
N ALA A 101 -1.47 -7.57 9.08
CA ALA A 101 -1.25 -8.70 9.98
C ALA A 101 -0.21 -8.40 11.08
N GLN A 102 0.71 -7.46 10.85
CA GLN A 102 1.77 -7.06 11.78
C GLN A 102 1.62 -5.60 12.26
N GLN A 103 0.45 -5.01 12.03
CA GLN A 103 0.16 -3.58 12.18
C GLN A 103 0.50 -3.04 13.56
N THR A 104 0.23 -3.82 14.61
CA THR A 104 0.46 -3.40 16.00
C THR A 104 1.94 -3.17 16.29
N THR A 105 2.86 -3.82 15.56
CA THR A 105 4.31 -3.58 15.69
C THR A 105 4.77 -2.25 15.11
N PHE A 106 3.84 -1.50 14.50
CA PHE A 106 4.06 -0.18 13.94
C PHE A 106 3.21 0.89 14.65
N PHE A 107 2.62 0.62 15.81
CA PHE A 107 1.96 1.66 16.59
C PHE A 107 2.97 2.55 17.31
N ASP A 108 2.52 3.73 17.75
CA ASP A 108 3.38 4.80 18.27
C ASP A 108 4.21 4.35 19.48
N ASP A 109 3.62 3.52 20.35
CA ASP A 109 4.29 2.93 21.53
C ASP A 109 5.38 1.92 21.16
N SER A 110 5.28 1.29 19.99
CA SER A 110 6.22 0.29 19.48
C SER A 110 7.32 0.88 18.60
N THR A 111 7.17 2.14 18.17
CA THR A 111 8.02 2.77 17.14
C THR A 111 8.65 4.08 17.56
N GLY A 112 8.36 4.59 18.76
CA GLY A 112 8.82 5.91 19.21
C GLY A 112 10.34 6.14 19.16
N ASP A 113 11.14 5.08 19.33
CA ASP A 113 12.61 5.15 19.28
C ASP A 113 13.20 4.67 17.95
N LEU A 114 12.38 4.19 17.01
CA LEU A 114 12.86 3.65 15.73
C LEU A 114 13.15 4.78 14.74
N SER A 115 14.30 4.70 14.09
CA SER A 115 14.61 5.52 12.94
C SER A 115 13.77 5.11 11.72
N ARG A 116 13.66 6.03 10.76
CA ARG A 116 13.01 5.79 9.46
C ARG A 116 13.62 4.58 8.72
N ASN A 117 14.94 4.39 8.79
CA ASN A 117 15.61 3.25 8.15
C ASN A 117 15.24 1.93 8.83
N GLU A 118 15.20 1.88 10.16
CA GLU A 118 14.78 0.67 10.89
C GLU A 118 13.32 0.32 10.60
N LEU A 119 12.44 1.32 10.44
CA LEU A 119 11.07 1.09 9.98
C LEU A 119 11.05 0.47 8.58
N TYR A 120 11.88 0.96 7.64
CA TYR A 120 11.97 0.40 6.29
C TYR A 120 12.56 -1.00 6.25
N ASP A 121 13.51 -1.32 7.13
CA ASP A 121 14.03 -2.68 7.25
C ASP A 121 12.90 -3.64 7.69
N LYS A 122 12.15 -3.28 8.75
CA LYS A 122 10.96 -4.05 9.18
C LYS A 122 9.90 -4.18 8.08
N LEU A 123 9.66 -3.12 7.30
CA LEU A 123 8.70 -3.14 6.20
C LEU A 123 9.19 -3.99 5.02
N SER A 124 10.50 -4.07 4.80
CA SER A 124 11.14 -4.91 3.77
C SER A 124 11.10 -6.39 4.16
N ASP A 125 11.25 -6.73 5.44
CA ASP A 125 11.07 -8.10 5.95
C ASP A 125 9.65 -8.63 5.64
N ILE A 126 8.63 -7.79 5.79
CA ILE A 126 7.24 -8.14 5.43
C ILE A 126 7.13 -8.39 3.92
N ALA A 127 7.86 -7.64 3.10
CA ALA A 127 7.81 -7.77 1.64
C ALA A 127 8.38 -9.13 1.19
N VAL A 128 9.42 -9.64 1.85
CA VAL A 128 9.97 -10.97 1.58
C VAL A 128 8.92 -12.05 1.77
N ILE A 129 8.10 -11.96 2.82
CA ILE A 129 7.00 -12.90 3.09
C ILE A 129 5.96 -12.87 1.95
N SER A 130 5.75 -11.70 1.33
CA SER A 130 4.87 -11.52 0.16
C SER A 130 5.53 -11.85 -1.18
N GLY A 131 6.75 -12.39 -1.18
CA GLY A 131 7.43 -12.86 -2.38
C GLY A 131 8.16 -11.77 -3.18
N TYR A 132 8.50 -10.65 -2.54
CA TYR A 132 9.42 -9.67 -3.12
C TYR A 132 10.88 -10.03 -2.83
N ASP A 133 11.77 -9.57 -3.70
CA ASP A 133 13.20 -9.59 -3.45
C ASP A 133 13.56 -8.50 -2.45
N HIS A 134 14.27 -8.87 -1.38
CA HIS A 134 14.56 -7.95 -0.27
C HIS A 134 15.37 -6.73 -0.73
N GLU A 135 16.46 -6.95 -1.48
CA GLU A 135 17.36 -5.87 -1.89
C GLU A 135 16.68 -4.90 -2.86
N LYS A 136 15.94 -5.42 -3.84
CA LYS A 136 15.18 -4.58 -4.79
C LYS A 136 14.05 -3.80 -4.13
N PHE A 137 13.42 -4.37 -3.10
CA PHE A 137 12.38 -3.67 -2.35
C PHE A 137 13.00 -2.57 -1.49
N ARG A 138 14.06 -2.91 -0.75
CA ARG A 138 14.74 -2.00 0.17
C ARG A 138 15.43 -0.84 -0.55
N SER A 139 15.91 -1.05 -1.77
CA SER A 139 16.51 0.00 -2.59
C SER A 139 15.52 1.10 -2.96
N LEU A 140 14.24 0.77 -3.22
CA LEU A 140 13.18 1.76 -3.45
C LEU A 140 12.89 2.61 -2.20
N LEU A 141 13.15 2.06 -1.02
CA LEU A 141 13.02 2.76 0.26
C LEU A 141 14.32 3.41 0.74
N SER A 142 15.35 3.43 -0.11
CA SER A 142 16.63 4.05 0.23
C SER A 142 16.51 5.57 0.22
N LEU A 143 17.13 6.20 1.22
CA LEU A 143 17.35 7.64 1.28
C LEU A 143 18.74 8.04 0.77
N GLU A 144 19.48 7.10 0.16
CA GLU A 144 20.77 7.38 -0.46
C GLU A 144 20.58 7.98 -1.86
N GLY A 145 21.32 9.06 -2.16
CA GLY A 145 21.35 9.63 -3.50
C GLY A 145 20.08 10.37 -3.94
N VAL A 146 19.24 10.79 -3.00
CA VAL A 146 18.04 11.59 -3.31
C VAL A 146 18.46 12.94 -3.91
N THR A 147 17.70 13.44 -4.90
CA THR A 147 17.90 14.76 -5.55
C THR A 147 16.54 15.48 -5.79
N GLY A 148 16.41 16.80 -5.49
CA GLY A 148 15.18 17.61 -5.70
C GLY A 148 14.33 17.96 -4.45
N ASN A 149 13.03 17.62 -4.42
CA ASN A 149 12.12 17.84 -3.26
C ASN A 149 12.12 16.60 -2.34
N GLU A 150 13.30 16.23 -1.84
CA GLU A 150 13.83 14.88 -1.59
C GLU A 150 13.16 14.00 -0.50
N GLY A 151 11.90 13.61 -0.71
CA GLY A 151 11.35 12.35 -0.18
C GLY A 151 11.87 11.13 -0.95
N LEU A 152 11.27 9.94 -0.82
CA LEU A 152 11.68 8.78 -1.63
C LEU A 152 11.40 9.03 -3.12
N GLY A 153 12.43 9.44 -3.87
CA GLY A 153 12.31 9.96 -5.24
C GLY A 153 11.61 8.96 -6.17
N ASP A 154 12.12 7.74 -6.22
CA ASP A 154 11.59 6.68 -7.08
C ASP A 154 10.29 6.05 -6.56
N VAL A 155 9.75 6.50 -5.42
CA VAL A 155 8.48 5.98 -4.88
C VAL A 155 7.40 7.04 -4.97
N THR A 156 7.64 8.18 -4.35
CA THR A 156 6.65 9.26 -4.22
C THR A 156 6.46 10.06 -5.51
N GLN A 157 7.44 10.05 -6.43
CA GLN A 157 7.31 10.76 -7.70
C GLN A 157 6.56 9.98 -8.79
N HIS A 158 6.25 8.69 -8.57
CA HIS A 158 5.42 7.91 -9.50
C HIS A 158 3.94 8.31 -9.50
N LEU A 159 3.52 9.19 -8.58
CA LEU A 159 2.16 9.75 -8.53
C LEU A 159 1.96 10.95 -9.49
N LYS A 160 2.92 11.22 -10.38
CA LYS A 160 2.87 12.30 -11.40
C LYS A 160 2.05 11.93 -12.63
#